data_AF-A0A9P9YH76-F1
#
_entry.id   AF-A0A9P9YH76-F1
#
_cell.length_a   1.000
_cell.length_b   1.000
_cell.length_c   1.000
_cell.angle_alpha   90.00
_cell.angle_beta   90.00
_cell.angle_gamma   90.00
#
_symmetry.space_group_name_H-M   'P 1'
#
loop_
_entity.id
_entity.type
_entity.pdbx_description
1 polymer ?
#
loop_
_entity_poly.entity_id
_entity_poly.type
_entity_poly.pdbx_seq_one_letter_code
_entity_poly.pdbx_strand_id
1 'polypeptide(L)'
;MRVQQCAFQWVMFLACLAEIRGFSMEEKCKLWAGEGYIGDPSDCHAWGFCQDNKLTARRSCSDGLLYNFRDGTCKTASEAMCHPQLSEICANFQPGDYVADPADCRRFVKCEDINNPIWSDCDEGQVFSNQRQLCLEEISGCPQDNICSYMKDGILVGDINTCRSYYKCHNGFGIHLNCSGGRYFNRKTGSCQPWLPDHCYNDEEISPVTPLAKNSHMCSKYYQEDLSGVQLIPDMMTCYGYYVLHLPIRRGPVEQLSLGTALRVVEPALWFAEGQ
;
A
#
# COMPACT_ATOMS: atom_id res chain seq x y z
N MET A 1 -58.14 4.70 -20.82
CA MET A 1 -58.27 5.24 -19.44
C MET A 1 -58.27 4.09 -18.44
N ARG A 2 -57.14 3.85 -17.75
CA ARG A 2 -57.03 3.63 -16.30
C ARG A 2 -55.59 3.20 -16.02
N VAL A 3 -54.95 4.03 -15.20
CA VAL A 3 -53.63 3.85 -14.61
C VAL A 3 -53.76 2.77 -13.53
N GLN A 4 -52.77 1.89 -13.43
CA GLN A 4 -52.54 1.12 -12.22
C GLN A 4 -51.04 1.24 -11.88
N GLN A 5 -50.80 1.92 -10.75
CA GLN A 5 -49.49 2.22 -10.18
C GLN A 5 -48.79 0.94 -9.69
N CYS A 6 -47.48 0.87 -9.92
CA CYS A 6 -46.42 0.18 -9.17
C CYS A 6 -45.12 0.53 -9.93
N ALA A 7 -44.05 1.10 -9.39
CA ALA A 7 -43.59 1.20 -8.02
C ALA A 7 -42.80 2.51 -7.87
N PHE A 8 -42.99 3.19 -6.73
CA PHE A 8 -42.00 4.13 -6.22
C PHE A 8 -40.75 3.31 -5.84
N GLN A 9 -39.80 3.19 -6.77
CA GLN A 9 -38.46 2.78 -6.38
C GLN A 9 -37.82 3.95 -5.65
N TRP A 10 -37.73 3.79 -4.33
CA TRP A 10 -36.90 4.61 -3.47
C TRP A 10 -35.49 4.64 -4.04
N VAL A 11 -35.09 5.85 -4.37
CA VAL A 11 -33.72 6.23 -4.69
C VAL A 11 -32.87 5.89 -3.47
N MET A 12 -32.20 4.73 -3.49
CA MET A 12 -31.01 4.50 -2.68
C MET A 12 -29.82 4.86 -3.56
N PHE A 13 -29.53 6.15 -3.67
CA PHE A 13 -28.18 6.59 -3.97
C PHE A 13 -27.33 6.11 -2.78
N LEU A 14 -26.71 4.94 -2.91
CA LEU A 14 -25.53 4.59 -2.14
C LEU A 14 -24.46 5.60 -2.54
N ALA A 15 -24.48 6.76 -1.89
CA ALA A 15 -23.34 7.64 -1.86
C ALA A 15 -22.22 6.82 -1.21
N CYS A 16 -21.29 6.35 -2.02
CA CYS A 16 -20.01 5.84 -1.53
C CYS A 16 -19.36 7.05 -0.85
N LEU A 17 -19.46 7.13 0.48
CA LEU A 17 -18.82 8.20 1.23
C LEU A 17 -17.33 8.10 0.92
N ALA A 18 -16.84 9.14 0.28
CA ALA A 18 -15.45 9.36 0.02
C ALA A 18 -14.74 9.59 1.35
N GLU A 19 -14.39 8.53 2.06
CA GLU A 19 -13.60 8.64 3.28
C GLU A 19 -12.19 9.10 2.90
N ILE A 20 -11.71 10.23 3.46
CA ILE A 20 -10.28 10.52 3.45
C ILE A 20 -9.69 10.04 4.76
N ARG A 21 -8.69 9.17 4.66
CA ARG A 21 -7.85 8.79 5.79
C ARG A 21 -6.43 9.23 5.49
N GLY A 22 -5.91 10.16 6.30
CA GLY A 22 -4.48 10.49 6.29
C GLY A 22 -3.65 9.29 6.75
N PHE A 23 -2.43 9.16 6.22
CA PHE A 23 -1.51 8.09 6.64
C PHE A 23 -1.04 8.31 8.09
N SER A 24 -1.43 7.41 8.99
CA SER A 24 -0.87 7.30 10.34
C SER A 24 0.63 6.99 10.32
N MET A 25 1.32 7.24 11.45
CA MET A 25 2.72 6.82 11.60
C MET A 25 2.89 5.32 11.41
N GLU A 26 1.95 4.51 11.87
CA GLU A 26 1.95 3.06 11.70
C GLU A 26 1.90 2.65 10.23
N GLU A 27 1.03 3.27 9.44
CA GLU A 27 0.92 3.00 7.99
C GLU A 27 2.18 3.46 7.25
N LYS A 28 2.74 4.60 7.63
CA LYS A 28 4.03 5.08 7.11
C LYS A 28 5.15 4.11 7.38
N CYS A 29 5.31 3.68 8.64
CA CYS A 29 6.33 2.70 8.98
C CYS A 29 6.14 1.38 8.22
N LYS A 30 4.90 0.92 8.01
CA LYS A 30 4.62 -0.30 7.23
C LYS A 30 5.15 -0.21 5.80
N LEU A 31 5.10 0.96 5.17
CA LEU A 31 5.49 1.15 3.77
C LEU A 31 6.95 1.58 3.61
N TRP A 32 7.59 2.09 4.65
CA TRP A 32 8.97 2.60 4.60
C TRP A 32 10.01 1.51 4.39
N ALA A 33 10.80 1.62 3.31
CA ALA A 33 12.05 0.90 3.14
C ALA A 33 13.23 1.46 3.94
N GLY A 34 13.29 1.09 5.21
CA GLY A 34 14.40 1.41 6.11
C GLY A 34 13.97 1.53 7.57
N GLU A 35 14.79 2.24 8.33
CA GLU A 35 14.54 2.62 9.72
C GLU A 35 14.91 4.09 9.95
N GLY A 36 14.37 4.67 11.02
CA GLY A 36 14.64 6.06 11.39
C GLY A 36 13.43 6.77 11.97
N TYR A 37 13.53 8.10 12.03
CA TYR A 37 12.52 8.95 12.64
C TYR A 37 11.53 9.54 11.63
N ILE A 38 10.25 9.59 12.01
CA ILE A 38 9.16 10.24 11.25
C ILE A 38 8.38 11.21 12.15
N GLY A 39 7.80 12.25 11.56
CA GLY A 39 6.95 13.19 12.30
C GLY A 39 5.53 12.64 12.47
N ASP A 40 4.88 13.02 13.57
CA ASP A 40 3.45 12.74 13.75
C ASP A 40 2.61 13.74 12.92
N PRO A 41 1.75 13.27 12.00
CA PRO A 41 0.90 14.14 11.18
C PRO A 41 -0.15 14.94 11.97
N SER A 42 -0.43 14.56 13.21
CA SER A 42 -1.43 15.19 14.07
C SER A 42 -0.81 15.99 15.22
N ASP A 43 0.49 15.88 15.44
CA ASP A 43 1.19 16.58 16.52
C ASP A 43 2.62 16.97 16.09
N CYS A 44 2.81 18.27 15.83
CA CYS A 44 4.07 18.88 15.42
C CYS A 44 5.19 18.76 16.50
N HIS A 45 4.85 18.45 17.75
CA HIS A 45 5.83 18.13 18.79
C HIS A 45 6.23 16.65 18.80
N ALA A 46 5.37 15.77 18.27
CA ALA A 46 5.56 14.33 18.36
C ALA A 46 6.28 13.75 17.14
N TRP A 47 6.97 12.64 17.40
CA TRP A 47 7.69 11.88 16.40
C TRP A 47 7.74 10.40 16.78
N GLY A 48 7.97 9.57 15.78
CA GLY A 48 8.06 8.13 15.89
C GLY A 48 9.40 7.58 15.41
N PHE A 49 9.79 6.40 15.89
CA PHE A 49 10.90 5.62 15.31
C PHE A 49 10.33 4.38 14.62
N CYS A 50 10.60 4.25 13.32
CA CYS A 50 10.28 3.06 12.56
C CYS A 50 11.48 2.14 12.49
N GLN A 51 11.24 0.84 12.67
CA GLN A 51 12.21 -0.22 12.48
C GLN A 51 11.48 -1.49 12.04
N ASP A 52 12.06 -2.25 11.12
CA ASP A 52 11.48 -3.47 10.56
C ASP A 52 10.02 -3.30 10.05
N ASN A 53 9.79 -2.20 9.33
CA ASN A 53 8.48 -1.78 8.84
C ASN A 53 7.40 -1.63 9.94
N LYS A 54 7.79 -1.32 11.18
CA LYS A 54 6.89 -1.12 12.32
C LYS A 54 7.25 0.14 13.08
N LEU A 55 6.24 0.80 13.65
CA LEU A 55 6.47 1.85 14.63
C LEU A 55 6.88 1.21 15.95
N THR A 56 8.08 1.49 16.43
CA THR A 56 8.65 0.88 17.65
C THR A 56 8.73 1.86 18.82
N ALA A 57 8.71 3.16 18.55
CA ALA A 57 8.64 4.19 19.59
C ALA A 57 7.80 5.38 19.15
N ARG A 58 7.13 6.01 20.11
CA ARG A 58 6.54 7.35 20.02
C ARG A 58 7.18 8.22 21.11
N ARG A 59 7.51 9.46 20.77
CA ARG A 59 8.19 10.44 21.63
C ARG A 59 7.71 11.85 21.26
N SER A 60 8.05 12.80 22.10
CA SER A 60 7.83 14.22 21.84
C SER A 60 9.14 14.98 22.04
N CYS A 61 9.30 16.07 21.31
CA CYS A 61 10.35 17.05 21.57
C CYS A 61 10.15 17.69 22.95
N SER A 62 11.25 18.15 23.57
CA SER A 62 11.18 18.91 24.81
C SER A 62 10.39 20.22 24.64
N ASP A 63 9.92 20.79 25.74
CA ASP A 63 9.09 22.00 25.75
C ASP A 63 9.64 23.12 24.87
N GLY A 64 8.77 23.67 24.01
CA GLY A 64 9.08 24.76 23.08
C GLY A 64 9.80 24.34 21.80
N LEU A 65 10.11 23.04 21.63
CA LEU A 65 10.70 22.50 20.40
C LEU A 65 9.65 21.74 19.58
N LEU A 66 9.78 21.85 18.26
CA LEU A 66 8.96 21.17 17.26
C LEU A 66 9.85 20.20 16.46
N TYR A 67 9.26 19.10 16.02
CA TYR A 67 10.00 18.09 15.26
C TYR A 67 10.18 18.54 13.81
N ASN A 68 11.44 18.63 13.36
CA ASN A 68 11.79 18.89 11.97
C ASN A 68 11.89 17.55 11.22
N PHE A 69 10.90 17.25 10.38
CA PHE A 69 10.84 15.96 9.68
C PHE A 69 11.90 15.80 8.59
N ARG A 70 12.50 16.90 8.09
CA ARG A 70 13.47 16.83 6.99
C ARG A 70 14.82 16.27 7.37
N ASP A 71 15.27 16.55 8.59
CA ASP A 71 16.54 16.05 9.09
C ASP A 71 16.39 15.06 10.25
N GLY A 72 15.23 15.07 10.93
CA GLY A 72 14.88 14.19 12.03
C GLY A 72 15.32 14.72 13.39
N THR A 73 15.26 16.04 13.58
CA THR A 73 15.72 16.71 14.81
C THR A 73 14.65 17.63 15.41
N CYS A 74 14.72 17.86 16.72
CA CYS A 74 13.86 18.85 17.39
C CYS A 74 14.49 20.24 17.27
N LYS A 75 13.73 21.22 16.78
CA LYS A 75 14.19 22.61 16.58
C LYS A 75 13.20 23.61 17.15
N THR A 76 13.61 24.86 17.23
CA THR A 76 12.70 25.96 17.62
C THR A 76 11.58 26.14 16.58
N ALA A 77 10.47 26.76 16.97
CA ALA A 77 9.34 27.01 16.06
C ALA A 77 9.70 27.80 14.80
N SER A 78 10.71 28.68 14.86
CA SER A 78 11.20 29.45 13.69
C SER A 78 12.06 28.63 12.73
N GLU A 79 12.55 27.46 13.13
CA GLU A 79 13.51 26.65 12.36
C GLU A 79 12.97 25.26 12.01
N ALA A 80 11.98 24.78 12.76
CA ALA A 80 11.39 23.48 12.55
C ALA A 80 10.49 23.50 11.32
N MET A 81 10.70 22.55 10.43
CA MET A 81 9.76 22.21 9.37
C MET A 81 9.02 20.97 9.85
N CYS A 82 7.88 21.16 10.52
CA CYS A 82 7.09 20.02 10.99
C CYS A 82 6.03 19.57 9.99
N HIS A 83 5.75 20.36 8.95
CA HIS A 83 4.91 19.98 7.80
C HIS A 83 5.54 20.50 6.49
N PRO A 84 5.17 19.96 5.31
CA PRO A 84 5.59 20.51 4.02
C PRO A 84 5.17 21.97 3.86
N GLN A 85 5.91 22.77 3.09
CA GLN A 85 5.56 24.18 2.86
C GLN A 85 4.53 24.32 1.74
N LEU A 86 3.63 25.31 1.82
CA LEU A 86 2.63 25.59 0.78
C LEU A 86 3.23 25.76 -0.61
N SER A 87 4.38 26.45 -0.72
CA SER A 87 5.10 26.62 -1.99
C SER A 87 5.55 25.29 -2.59
N GLU A 88 5.97 24.35 -1.77
CA GLU A 88 6.41 23.01 -2.18
C GLU A 88 5.23 22.14 -2.57
N ILE A 89 4.10 22.31 -1.88
CA ILE A 89 2.85 21.65 -2.22
C ILE A 89 2.39 22.14 -3.59
N CYS A 90 2.21 23.44 -3.76
CA CYS A 90 1.75 24.03 -5.01
C CYS A 90 2.69 23.80 -6.20
N ALA A 91 3.98 23.55 -5.98
CA ALA A 91 4.89 23.15 -7.05
C ALA A 91 4.51 21.82 -7.73
N ASN A 92 3.70 20.99 -7.08
CA ASN A 92 3.18 19.72 -7.60
C ASN A 92 1.75 19.82 -8.17
N PHE A 93 1.15 21.01 -8.15
CA PHE A 93 -0.22 21.26 -8.61
C PHE A 93 -0.27 22.33 -9.70
N GLN A 94 -1.40 22.43 -10.39
CA GLN A 94 -1.61 23.48 -11.38
C GLN A 94 -1.87 24.83 -10.69
N PRO A 95 -1.55 25.97 -11.31
CA PRO A 95 -1.82 27.30 -10.73
C PRO A 95 -3.29 27.51 -10.31
N GLY A 96 -4.23 26.90 -11.04
CA GLY A 96 -5.65 26.96 -10.76
C GLY A 96 -6.14 26.11 -9.59
N ASP A 97 -5.32 25.17 -9.12
CA ASP A 97 -5.70 24.21 -8.08
C ASP A 97 -5.64 24.83 -6.69
N TYR A 98 -6.35 24.21 -5.76
CA TYR A 98 -6.37 24.55 -4.35
C TYR A 98 -5.61 23.51 -3.54
N VAL A 99 -5.04 23.96 -2.43
CA VAL A 99 -4.32 23.11 -1.48
C VAL A 99 -4.74 23.46 -0.05
N ALA A 100 -4.91 22.44 0.78
CA ALA A 100 -5.16 22.60 2.20
C ALA A 100 -3.94 23.20 2.92
N ASP A 101 -4.19 23.99 3.97
CA ASP A 101 -3.12 24.41 4.89
C ASP A 101 -2.55 23.18 5.60
N PRO A 102 -1.24 22.91 5.50
CA PRO A 102 -0.63 21.75 6.14
C PRO A 102 -0.69 21.76 7.67
N ALA A 103 -0.84 22.93 8.29
CA ALA A 103 -1.02 23.08 9.72
C ALA A 103 -2.50 23.06 10.14
N ASP A 104 -3.42 23.28 9.20
CA ASP A 104 -4.86 23.39 9.46
C ASP A 104 -5.66 23.01 8.20
N CYS A 105 -5.80 21.71 7.96
CA CYS A 105 -6.39 21.20 6.71
C CYS A 105 -7.88 21.51 6.56
N ARG A 106 -8.50 22.16 7.54
CA ARG A 106 -9.87 22.68 7.44
C ARG A 106 -9.92 23.93 6.56
N ARG A 107 -8.81 24.63 6.36
CA ARG A 107 -8.72 25.74 5.43
C ARG A 107 -7.82 25.43 4.26
N PHE A 108 -8.08 26.09 3.14
CA PHE A 108 -7.40 25.86 1.88
C PHE A 108 -7.23 27.17 1.11
N VAL A 109 -6.27 27.17 0.19
CA VAL A 109 -5.89 28.34 -0.61
C VAL A 109 -5.61 27.93 -2.05
N LYS A 110 -5.86 28.83 -2.99
CA LYS A 110 -5.50 28.64 -4.39
C LYS A 110 -3.98 28.80 -4.58
N CYS A 111 -3.37 27.95 -5.41
CA CYS A 111 -1.92 27.96 -5.58
C CYS A 111 -1.35 29.26 -6.16
N GLU A 112 -2.11 30.00 -6.97
CA GLU A 112 -1.76 31.34 -7.44
C GLU A 112 -1.67 32.38 -6.30
N ASP A 113 -2.40 32.17 -5.20
CA ASP A 113 -2.56 33.14 -4.12
C ASP A 113 -1.61 32.91 -2.94
N ILE A 114 -0.72 31.91 -2.96
CA ILE A 114 0.11 31.54 -1.79
C ILE A 114 1.00 32.66 -1.23
N ASN A 115 1.36 33.66 -2.03
CA ASN A 115 2.15 34.82 -1.58
C ASN A 115 1.28 35.86 -0.84
N ASN A 116 -0.03 35.86 -1.08
CA ASN A 116 -1.02 36.69 -0.40
C ASN A 116 -2.32 35.89 -0.26
N PRO A 117 -2.34 34.88 0.63
CA PRO A 117 -3.33 33.82 0.62
C PRO A 117 -4.71 34.34 0.97
N ILE A 118 -5.68 34.07 0.09
CA ILE A 118 -7.10 34.23 0.37
C ILE A 118 -7.61 32.87 0.84
N TRP A 119 -7.68 32.71 2.15
CA TRP A 119 -8.13 31.46 2.78
C TRP A 119 -9.62 31.25 2.59
N SER A 120 -9.98 30.01 2.29
CA SER A 120 -11.33 29.49 2.38
C SER A 120 -11.38 28.38 3.42
N ASP A 121 -12.51 28.25 4.11
CA ASP A 121 -12.71 27.25 5.14
C ASP A 121 -13.71 26.19 4.66
N CYS A 122 -13.45 24.94 5.01
CA CYS A 122 -14.43 23.87 4.97
C CYS A 122 -15.42 23.99 6.14
N ASP A 123 -16.58 23.37 5.98
CA ASP A 123 -17.59 23.30 7.04
C ASP A 123 -17.07 22.55 8.27
N GLU A 124 -17.81 22.63 9.38
CA GLU A 124 -17.45 21.93 10.62
C GLU A 124 -17.38 20.41 10.39
N GLY A 125 -16.31 19.77 10.89
CA GLY A 125 -16.05 18.33 10.69
C GLY A 125 -15.44 17.97 9.33
N GLN A 126 -15.19 18.95 8.46
CA GLN A 126 -14.62 18.74 7.13
C GLN A 126 -13.20 19.28 6.97
N VAL A 127 -12.46 18.63 6.07
CA VAL A 127 -11.09 18.92 5.70
C VAL A 127 -10.95 18.89 4.18
N PHE A 128 -10.09 19.73 3.62
CA PHE A 128 -9.93 19.87 2.18
C PHE A 128 -9.00 18.80 1.60
N SER A 129 -9.47 18.05 0.59
CA SER A 129 -8.66 17.07 -0.15
C SER A 129 -7.93 17.76 -1.30
N ASN A 130 -6.59 17.77 -1.27
CA ASN A 130 -5.80 18.21 -2.42
C ASN A 130 -6.03 17.31 -3.66
N GLN A 131 -6.26 16.00 -3.47
CA GLN A 131 -6.47 15.10 -4.59
C GLN A 131 -7.84 15.30 -5.23
N ARG A 132 -8.89 15.47 -4.43
CA ARG A 132 -10.28 15.58 -4.93
C ARG A 132 -10.73 17.02 -5.17
N GLN A 133 -9.95 18.02 -4.75
CA GLN A 133 -10.24 19.44 -4.88
C GLN A 133 -11.58 19.86 -4.25
N LEU A 134 -11.92 19.27 -3.09
CA LEU A 134 -13.17 19.53 -2.37
C LEU A 134 -13.06 19.15 -0.88
N CYS A 135 -13.93 19.73 -0.05
CA CYS A 135 -14.05 19.41 1.38
C CYS A 135 -14.74 18.06 1.60
N LEU A 136 -14.19 17.22 2.47
CA LEU A 136 -14.74 15.93 2.86
C LEU A 136 -14.71 15.76 4.38
N GLU A 137 -15.55 14.85 4.88
CA GLU A 137 -15.60 14.48 6.29
C GLU A 137 -14.24 13.98 6.80
N GLU A 138 -13.82 14.50 7.95
CA GLU A 138 -12.58 14.13 8.61
C GLU A 138 -12.73 12.79 9.35
N ILE A 139 -11.96 11.78 8.96
CA ILE A 139 -12.01 10.44 9.58
C ILE A 139 -10.70 10.10 10.32
N SER A 140 -9.59 10.79 10.04
CA SER A 140 -8.30 10.50 10.69
C SER A 140 -7.26 11.63 10.70
N GLY A 141 -7.65 12.86 11.05
CA GLY A 141 -6.72 14.00 11.08
C GLY A 141 -6.49 14.64 9.71
N CYS A 142 -5.58 15.61 9.66
CA CYS A 142 -5.19 16.38 8.46
C CYS A 142 -4.87 15.47 7.26
N PRO A 143 -5.76 15.36 6.25
CA PRO A 143 -5.49 14.51 5.10
C PRO A 143 -4.69 15.28 4.06
N GLN A 144 -3.50 14.79 3.76
CA GLN A 144 -2.67 15.32 2.67
C GLN A 144 -2.26 14.21 1.70
N ASP A 145 -3.10 13.15 1.55
CA ASP A 145 -3.09 12.03 0.57
C ASP A 145 -1.74 11.61 -0.02
N ASN A 146 -0.67 11.71 0.76
CA ASN A 146 0.67 11.46 0.28
C ASN A 146 1.53 10.93 1.42
N ILE A 147 2.01 9.72 1.17
CA ILE A 147 2.77 8.88 2.08
C ILE A 147 4.04 9.57 2.60
N CYS A 148 4.66 10.43 1.78
CA CYS A 148 5.91 11.11 2.10
C CYS A 148 5.76 12.34 2.99
N SER A 149 4.53 12.79 3.26
CA SER A 149 4.30 13.85 4.24
C SER A 149 4.95 13.47 5.58
N TYR A 150 5.60 14.41 6.27
CA TYR A 150 6.24 14.14 7.57
C TYR A 150 7.35 13.07 7.56
N MET A 151 7.85 12.68 6.38
CA MET A 151 8.95 11.73 6.21
C MET A 151 10.20 12.44 5.69
N LYS A 152 11.37 11.99 6.14
CA LYS A 152 12.66 12.51 5.71
C LYS A 152 12.85 12.42 4.20
N ASP A 153 13.57 13.40 3.65
CA ASP A 153 13.97 13.39 2.26
C ASP A 153 14.89 12.21 1.92
N GLY A 154 14.74 11.71 0.70
CA GLY A 154 15.51 10.60 0.16
C GLY A 154 15.03 9.21 0.57
N ILE A 155 14.07 9.12 1.49
CA ILE A 155 13.47 7.84 1.89
C ILE A 155 12.72 7.21 0.70
N LEU A 156 12.78 5.87 0.61
CA LEU A 156 11.94 5.08 -0.28
C LEU A 156 10.76 4.48 0.49
N VAL A 157 9.55 4.61 -0.05
CA VAL A 157 8.33 4.04 0.53
C VAL A 157 7.58 3.25 -0.53
N GLY A 158 7.04 2.08 -0.17
CA GLY A 158 6.23 1.27 -1.08
C GLY A 158 4.93 1.98 -1.45
N ASP A 159 4.43 1.70 -2.66
CA ASP A 159 3.10 2.12 -3.07
C ASP A 159 2.04 1.21 -2.40
N ILE A 160 1.00 1.83 -1.84
CA ILE A 160 -0.06 1.14 -1.11
C ILE A 160 -1.02 0.36 -2.04
N ASN A 161 -1.10 0.75 -3.31
CA ASN A 161 -2.03 0.15 -4.25
C ASN A 161 -1.36 -0.94 -5.10
N THR A 162 -0.03 -0.90 -5.24
CA THR A 162 0.71 -1.82 -6.12
C THR A 162 2.11 -2.10 -5.61
N CYS A 163 2.49 -3.37 -5.66
CA CYS A 163 3.83 -3.83 -5.30
C CYS A 163 4.89 -3.52 -6.37
N ARG A 164 4.48 -2.99 -7.52
CA ARG A 164 5.35 -2.75 -8.68
C ARG A 164 5.92 -1.34 -8.71
N SER A 165 5.43 -0.46 -7.86
CA SER A 165 5.92 0.90 -7.70
C SER A 165 6.25 1.22 -6.25
N TYR A 166 6.96 2.32 -6.11
CA TYR A 166 7.39 2.90 -4.87
C TYR A 166 7.55 4.39 -5.09
N TYR A 167 7.72 5.14 -4.01
CA TYR A 167 7.97 6.56 -4.04
C TYR A 167 9.31 6.88 -3.44
N LYS A 168 10.00 7.87 -4.00
CA LYS A 168 11.12 8.53 -3.33
C LYS A 168 10.65 9.85 -2.76
N CYS A 169 10.77 10.03 -1.45
CA CYS A 169 10.33 11.22 -0.76
C CYS A 169 11.27 12.40 -1.02
N HIS A 170 10.69 13.56 -1.34
CA HIS A 170 11.40 14.82 -1.50
C HIS A 170 10.48 15.99 -1.17
N ASN A 171 10.89 16.88 -0.27
CA ASN A 171 10.08 18.00 0.24
C ASN A 171 8.70 17.54 0.75
N GLY A 172 8.66 16.37 1.35
CA GLY A 172 7.43 15.77 1.83
C GLY A 172 6.53 15.18 0.73
N PHE A 173 6.95 15.13 -0.55
CA PHE A 173 6.21 14.54 -1.68
C PHE A 173 6.83 13.25 -2.19
N GLY A 174 5.98 12.30 -2.59
CA GLY A 174 6.42 11.07 -3.23
C GLY A 174 6.62 11.23 -4.73
N ILE A 175 7.86 11.12 -5.19
CA ILE A 175 8.16 10.93 -6.62
C ILE A 175 7.86 9.48 -6.97
N HIS A 176 6.83 9.20 -7.76
CA HIS A 176 6.44 7.85 -8.17
C HIS A 176 7.50 7.22 -9.07
N LEU A 177 7.88 5.98 -8.75
CA LEU A 177 8.89 5.20 -9.44
C LEU A 177 8.37 3.78 -9.66
N ASN A 178 8.67 3.22 -10.82
CA ASN A 178 8.28 1.86 -11.16
C ASN A 178 9.48 0.92 -11.15
N CYS A 179 9.28 -0.29 -10.64
CA CYS A 179 10.23 -1.37 -10.81
C CYS A 179 10.23 -1.87 -12.26
N SER A 180 11.37 -1.77 -12.93
CA SER A 180 11.52 -2.18 -14.33
C SER A 180 11.24 -3.68 -14.54
N GLY A 181 10.71 -4.03 -15.71
CA GLY A 181 10.51 -5.43 -16.11
C GLY A 181 9.45 -6.18 -15.30
N GLY A 182 8.48 -5.46 -14.71
CA GLY A 182 7.40 -6.08 -13.93
C GLY A 182 7.85 -6.68 -12.59
N ARG A 183 8.99 -6.21 -12.06
CA ARG A 183 9.52 -6.60 -10.76
C ARG A 183 8.72 -5.96 -9.62
N TYR A 184 8.97 -6.42 -8.40
CA TYR A 184 8.27 -6.00 -7.20
C TYR A 184 9.21 -5.25 -6.26
N PHE A 185 8.77 -4.12 -5.71
CA PHE A 185 9.52 -3.36 -4.73
C PHE A 185 9.47 -4.06 -3.36
N ASN A 186 10.63 -4.44 -2.84
CA ASN A 186 10.74 -5.02 -1.51
C ASN A 186 11.09 -3.93 -0.50
N ARG A 187 10.11 -3.53 0.30
CA ARG A 187 10.28 -2.53 1.37
C ARG A 187 11.11 -2.98 2.58
N LYS A 188 11.57 -4.22 2.66
CA LYS A 188 12.60 -4.60 3.66
C LYS A 188 14.00 -4.28 3.16
N THR A 189 14.23 -4.41 1.85
CA THR A 189 15.55 -4.22 1.24
C THR A 189 15.69 -2.89 0.50
N GLY A 190 14.58 -2.17 0.28
CA GLY A 190 14.53 -0.96 -0.52
C GLY A 190 14.84 -1.17 -2.00
N SER A 191 14.64 -2.39 -2.52
CA SER A 191 15.09 -2.79 -3.86
C SER A 191 14.04 -3.57 -4.65
N CYS A 192 14.08 -3.42 -5.98
CA CYS A 192 13.20 -4.18 -6.89
C CYS A 192 13.69 -5.62 -7.10
N GLN A 193 12.85 -6.60 -6.79
CA GLN A 193 13.15 -8.03 -6.88
C GLN A 193 12.21 -8.78 -7.85
N PRO A 194 12.62 -9.95 -8.38
CA PRO A 194 11.82 -10.72 -9.33
C PRO A 194 10.63 -11.51 -8.72
N TRP A 195 10.42 -11.47 -7.40
CA TRP A 195 9.38 -12.23 -6.71
C TRP A 195 8.58 -11.33 -5.77
N LEU A 196 7.31 -11.67 -5.55
CA LEU A 196 6.43 -10.92 -4.65
C LEU A 196 7.00 -10.99 -3.22
N PRO A 197 7.25 -9.83 -2.55
CA PRO A 197 7.67 -9.82 -1.15
C PRO A 197 6.55 -10.28 -0.22
N ASP A 198 6.90 -10.99 0.86
CA ASP A 198 5.93 -11.55 1.82
C ASP A 198 4.95 -10.53 2.42
N HIS A 199 5.31 -9.25 2.47
CA HIS A 199 4.50 -8.21 3.11
C HIS A 199 3.78 -7.31 2.10
N CYS A 200 3.68 -7.75 0.85
CA CYS A 200 3.06 -7.01 -0.24
C CYS A 200 1.69 -7.62 -0.56
N TYR A 201 0.65 -7.05 0.05
CA TYR A 201 -0.73 -7.45 -0.14
C TYR A 201 -1.51 -6.21 -0.58
N ASN A 202 -2.01 -6.19 -1.80
CA ASN A 202 -3.01 -5.22 -2.22
C ASN A 202 -4.33 -5.97 -2.38
N ASP A 203 -5.44 -5.37 -1.92
CA ASP A 203 -6.78 -5.95 -2.02
C ASP A 203 -7.25 -6.12 -3.49
N GLU A 204 -6.60 -5.45 -4.45
CA GLU A 204 -6.86 -5.59 -5.89
C GLU A 204 -6.09 -6.71 -6.59
N GLU A 205 -5.18 -7.42 -5.91
CA GLU A 205 -4.58 -8.66 -6.44
C GLU A 205 -5.44 -9.92 -6.16
N ILE A 206 -6.71 -9.76 -5.75
CA ILE A 206 -7.72 -10.83 -5.79
C ILE A 206 -8.44 -10.81 -7.16
N SER A 207 -7.67 -10.92 -8.25
CA SER A 207 -8.17 -11.62 -9.44
C SER A 207 -7.72 -13.07 -9.31
N PRO A 208 -8.54 -14.07 -9.66
CA PRO A 208 -8.28 -15.48 -9.36
C PRO A 208 -6.89 -15.86 -9.87
N VAL A 209 -5.94 -15.95 -8.93
CA VAL A 209 -4.55 -16.21 -9.23
C VAL A 209 -4.52 -17.60 -9.84
N THR A 210 -4.33 -17.66 -11.15
CA THR A 210 -3.74 -18.84 -11.77
C THR A 210 -2.37 -18.98 -11.11
N PRO A 211 -2.09 -20.04 -10.32
CA PRO A 211 -0.92 -20.06 -9.46
C PRO A 211 0.35 -20.10 -10.31
N LEU A 212 1.13 -19.03 -10.29
CA LEU A 212 2.56 -19.11 -10.60
C LEU A 212 3.33 -19.06 -9.28
N ALA A 213 3.09 -20.06 -8.42
CA ALA A 213 4.00 -20.35 -7.33
C ALA A 213 5.34 -20.74 -7.96
N LYS A 214 6.41 -19.98 -7.69
CA LYS A 214 7.76 -20.39 -8.05
C LYS A 214 8.08 -21.69 -7.29
N ASN A 215 8.13 -22.77 -8.07
CA ASN A 215 8.24 -24.18 -7.69
C ASN A 215 9.38 -24.57 -6.72
N SER A 216 10.31 -23.69 -6.34
CA SER A 216 11.49 -24.06 -5.54
C SER A 216 11.26 -24.09 -4.03
N HIS A 217 10.45 -23.18 -3.48
CA HIS A 217 10.27 -23.06 -2.03
C HIS A 217 9.37 -24.16 -1.43
N MET A 218 8.44 -24.69 -2.23
CA MET A 218 7.58 -25.82 -1.84
C MET A 218 8.41 -27.10 -1.72
N CYS A 219 9.34 -27.33 -2.65
CA CYS A 219 10.22 -28.48 -2.61
C CYS A 219 11.17 -28.44 -1.41
N SER A 220 11.78 -27.30 -1.10
CA SER A 220 12.75 -27.22 0.02
C SER A 220 12.14 -27.46 1.40
N LYS A 221 10.82 -27.22 1.58
CA LYS A 221 10.15 -27.35 2.88
C LYS A 221 9.53 -28.73 3.11
N TYR A 222 9.03 -29.36 2.05
CA TYR A 222 8.19 -30.56 2.16
C TYR A 222 8.79 -31.79 1.47
N TYR A 223 9.99 -31.66 0.87
CA TYR A 223 10.75 -32.79 0.35
C TYR A 223 11.14 -33.75 1.47
N GLN A 224 10.85 -35.03 1.26
CA GLN A 224 11.26 -36.12 2.14
C GLN A 224 12.37 -36.93 1.45
N GLU A 225 13.57 -36.94 2.04
CA GLU A 225 14.77 -37.57 1.48
C GLU A 225 14.66 -39.10 1.35
N ASP A 226 13.78 -39.72 2.15
CA ASP A 226 13.66 -41.17 2.26
C ASP A 226 12.71 -41.80 1.21
N LEU A 227 12.04 -40.99 0.39
CA LEU A 227 11.05 -41.43 -0.59
C LEU A 227 11.60 -41.33 -2.02
N SER A 228 12.00 -42.48 -2.58
CA SER A 228 12.38 -42.58 -3.99
C SER A 228 11.15 -42.61 -4.90
N GLY A 229 11.07 -41.70 -5.88
CA GLY A 229 10.01 -41.66 -6.88
C GLY A 229 9.39 -40.28 -7.09
N VAL A 230 8.22 -40.24 -7.72
CA VAL A 230 7.44 -39.00 -7.89
C VAL A 230 6.70 -38.68 -6.60
N GLN A 231 6.98 -37.53 -5.99
CA GLN A 231 6.26 -37.06 -4.79
C GLN A 231 5.17 -36.06 -5.19
N LEU A 232 3.96 -36.24 -4.66
CA LEU A 232 2.83 -35.33 -4.86
C LEU A 232 2.64 -34.49 -3.59
N ILE A 233 2.73 -33.17 -3.70
CA ILE A 233 2.57 -32.25 -2.56
C ILE A 233 1.29 -31.45 -2.76
N PRO A 234 0.29 -31.54 -1.86
CA PRO A 234 -0.96 -30.78 -2.02
C PRO A 234 -0.67 -29.28 -2.00
N ASP A 235 -1.38 -28.53 -2.85
CA ASP A 235 -1.17 -27.08 -3.00
C ASP A 235 -1.71 -26.24 -1.82
N MET A 236 -2.47 -26.88 -0.90
CA MET A 236 -3.14 -26.27 0.26
C MET A 236 -4.09 -25.12 -0.09
N MET A 237 -4.41 -24.96 -1.38
CA MET A 237 -5.30 -23.93 -1.91
C MET A 237 -6.57 -24.57 -2.48
N THR A 238 -6.49 -25.82 -2.93
CA THR A 238 -7.59 -26.57 -3.52
C THR A 238 -7.64 -28.00 -2.99
N CYS A 239 -8.83 -28.61 -2.99
CA CYS A 239 -8.99 -30.01 -2.56
C CYS A 239 -8.35 -31.04 -3.50
N TYR A 240 -7.91 -30.61 -4.69
CA TYR A 240 -7.52 -31.51 -5.78
C TYR A 240 -6.18 -31.14 -6.45
N GLY A 241 -5.61 -29.98 -6.15
CA GLY A 241 -4.37 -29.52 -6.73
C GLY A 241 -3.14 -30.00 -5.97
N TYR A 242 -2.10 -30.37 -6.71
CA TYR A 242 -0.84 -30.87 -6.17
C TYR A 242 0.34 -30.49 -7.06
N TYR A 243 1.50 -30.31 -6.45
CA TYR A 243 2.80 -30.21 -7.11
C TYR A 243 3.38 -31.60 -7.32
N VAL A 244 4.05 -31.81 -8.45
CA VAL A 244 4.74 -33.05 -8.78
C VAL A 244 6.24 -32.80 -8.68
N LEU A 245 6.93 -33.48 -7.77
CA LEU A 245 8.39 -33.49 -7.73
C LEU A 245 8.92 -34.69 -8.49
N HIS A 246 9.75 -34.42 -9.50
CA HIS A 246 10.56 -35.44 -10.15
C HIS A 246 11.94 -35.50 -9.50
N LEU A 247 12.21 -36.59 -8.77
CA LEU A 247 13.53 -36.83 -8.21
C LEU A 247 14.45 -37.51 -9.23
N PRO A 248 15.71 -37.07 -9.37
CA PRO A 248 16.70 -37.81 -10.14
C PRO A 248 17.04 -39.10 -9.40
N ILE A 249 17.02 -40.24 -10.11
CA ILE A 249 17.29 -41.58 -9.57
C ILE A 249 18.78 -41.76 -9.18
N ARG A 250 19.65 -40.76 -9.36
CA ARG A 250 21.05 -40.82 -8.94
C ARG A 250 21.53 -39.48 -8.38
N ARG A 251 22.25 -39.53 -7.26
CA ARG A 251 22.90 -38.39 -6.57
C ARG A 251 23.65 -37.51 -7.59
N GLY A 252 23.10 -36.33 -7.88
CA GLY A 252 23.65 -35.29 -8.78
C GLY A 252 22.75 -34.03 -8.79
N PRO A 253 23.24 -32.85 -9.22
CA PRO A 253 22.53 -31.57 -9.08
C PRO A 253 21.28 -31.49 -9.96
N VAL A 254 20.23 -30.83 -9.45
CA VAL A 254 18.87 -30.75 -10.00
C VAL A 254 18.81 -29.79 -11.20
N GLU A 255 18.31 -30.25 -12.37
CA GLU A 255 18.30 -29.42 -13.58
C GLU A 255 16.95 -29.25 -14.33
N GLN A 256 15.82 -29.90 -13.98
CA GLN A 256 14.55 -29.66 -14.72
C GLN A 256 13.27 -29.73 -13.86
N LEU A 257 12.41 -28.72 -14.05
CA LEU A 257 11.04 -28.58 -13.49
C LEU A 257 10.06 -28.50 -14.68
N SER A 258 9.00 -29.30 -14.68
CA SER A 258 7.86 -29.15 -15.60
C SER A 258 6.54 -29.04 -14.81
N LEU A 259 5.69 -28.09 -15.20
CA LEU A 259 4.29 -28.07 -14.75
C LEU A 259 3.53 -29.19 -15.47
N GLY A 260 2.95 -30.12 -14.72
CA GLY A 260 1.95 -31.04 -15.24
C GLY A 260 0.55 -30.50 -14.94
N THR A 261 -0.22 -30.14 -15.96
CA THR A 261 -1.67 -29.95 -15.84
C THR A 261 -2.35 -31.26 -16.22
N ALA A 262 -3.21 -31.82 -15.38
CA ALA A 262 -4.12 -32.88 -15.81
C ALA A 262 -5.22 -32.28 -16.69
N LEU A 263 -4.89 -31.92 -17.93
CA LEU A 263 -5.87 -31.82 -19.01
C LEU A 263 -6.12 -33.23 -19.54
N ARG A 264 -6.78 -34.03 -18.70
CA ARG A 264 -7.57 -35.17 -19.15
C ARG A 264 -8.88 -35.12 -18.38
N VAL A 265 -9.91 -34.64 -19.07
CA VAL A 265 -11.28 -35.09 -18.81
C VAL A 265 -11.24 -36.60 -18.98
N VAL A 266 -11.13 -37.32 -17.87
CA VAL A 266 -11.51 -38.73 -17.84
C VAL A 266 -13.03 -38.69 -17.76
N GLU A 267 -13.67 -38.92 -18.91
CA GLU A 267 -15.10 -39.24 -18.93
C GLU A 267 -15.35 -40.37 -17.92
N PRO A 268 -16.43 -40.30 -17.12
CA PRO A 268 -16.68 -41.25 -16.06
C PRO A 268 -16.83 -42.66 -16.65
N ALA A 269 -15.95 -43.56 -16.23
CA ALA A 269 -16.17 -44.99 -16.37
C ALA A 269 -17.45 -45.35 -15.60
N LEU A 270 -18.49 -45.71 -16.35
CA LEU A 270 -19.72 -46.29 -15.85
C LEU A 270 -19.39 -47.56 -15.07
N TRP A 271 -19.80 -47.59 -13.81
CA TRP A 271 -19.77 -48.78 -12.98
C TRP A 271 -20.76 -49.81 -13.52
N PHE A 272 -20.29 -51.06 -13.62
CA PHE A 272 -21.11 -52.24 -13.86
C PHE A 272 -22.17 -52.40 -12.76
N ALA A 273 -23.41 -52.68 -13.15
CA ALA A 273 -24.37 -53.41 -12.34
C ALA A 273 -24.87 -54.59 -13.17
N GLU A 274 -24.38 -55.79 -12.82
CA GLU A 274 -25.02 -57.05 -13.19
C GLU A 274 -26.36 -57.17 -12.47
N GLY A 275 -27.39 -57.68 -13.16
CA GLY A 275 -28.68 -57.95 -12.54
C GLY A 275 -29.77 -58.40 -13.52
N GLN A 276 -29.71 -59.70 -13.86
CA GLN A 276 -30.74 -60.58 -14.45
C GLN A 276 -31.33 -60.25 -15.83
#